data_AF-A0A938EJU1-F1
#
_entry.id   AF-A0A938EJU1-F1
#
_cell.length_a   1.000
_cell.length_b   1.000
_cell.length_c   1.000
_cell.angle_alpha   90.00
_cell.angle_beta   90.00
_cell.angle_gamma   90.00
#
_symmetry.space_group_name_H-M   'P 1'
#
loop_
_entity.id
_entity.type
_entity.pdbx_description
1 polymer ?
#
loop_
_entity_poly.entity_id
_entity_poly.type
_entity_poly.pdbx_seq_one_letter_code
_entity_poly.pdbx_strand_id
1 'polypeptide(L)'
;MARWWSSWTRSRDEVEAGELAMQAHERGAQAIAACQRGQSVCVHGMIRSVTLRPRATAPSLEAEVYDGSGLITLVWIGHRRLSGVDVG
;
A
#
# COMPACT_ATOMS: atom_id res chain seq x y z
N MET A 1 16.21 -24.49 27.14
CA MET A 1 15.58 -23.47 28.00
C MET A 1 16.14 -22.11 27.65
N ALA A 2 15.33 -21.22 27.07
CA ALA A 2 15.45 -19.76 27.20
C ALA A 2 14.25 -19.10 26.50
N ARG A 3 13.16 -18.90 27.26
CA ARG A 3 12.24 -17.77 27.04
C ARG A 3 13.07 -16.55 27.36
N TRP A 4 13.34 -15.67 26.40
CA TRP A 4 13.66 -14.23 26.53
C TRP A 4 13.67 -13.67 25.10
N TRP A 5 13.30 -12.40 24.94
CA TRP A 5 13.13 -11.65 23.67
C TRP A 5 11.68 -11.56 23.15
N SER A 6 10.79 -10.94 23.93
CA SER A 6 9.48 -10.46 23.44
C SER A 6 9.18 -9.02 23.84
N SER A 7 10.18 -8.18 24.09
CA SER A 7 9.93 -6.80 24.56
C SER A 7 10.60 -5.69 23.75
N TRP A 8 11.28 -5.98 22.64
CA TRP A 8 12.06 -4.96 21.92
C TRP A 8 11.52 -4.55 20.53
N THR A 9 10.57 -5.28 19.96
CA THR A 9 9.98 -4.93 18.65
C THR A 9 8.76 -4.01 18.74
N ARG A 10 8.15 -3.88 19.92
CA ARG A 10 6.89 -3.13 20.08
C ARG A 10 7.04 -1.60 19.98
N SER A 11 8.25 -1.07 20.17
CA SER A 11 8.48 0.40 20.21
C SER A 11 8.96 1.02 18.90
N ARG A 12 9.42 0.25 17.91
CA ARG A 12 9.77 0.80 16.58
C ARG A 12 8.58 0.81 15.63
N ASP A 13 7.77 -0.23 15.66
CA ASP A 13 6.59 -0.35 14.80
C ASP A 13 5.52 0.72 15.14
N GLU A 14 5.36 1.10 16.41
CA GLU A 14 4.42 2.17 16.81
C GLU A 14 4.88 3.57 16.38
N VAL A 15 6.20 3.84 16.39
CA VAL A 15 6.74 5.14 15.97
C VAL A 15 6.66 5.28 14.45
N GLU A 16 7.00 4.22 13.71
CA GLU A 16 6.91 4.17 12.25
C GLU A 16 5.46 4.27 11.77
N ALA A 17 4.52 3.60 12.47
CA ALA A 17 3.08 3.74 12.21
C ALA A 17 2.57 5.17 12.50
N GLY A 18 3.09 5.84 13.53
CA GLY A 18 2.73 7.22 13.87
C GLY A 18 3.17 8.25 12.82
N GLU A 19 4.39 8.11 12.30
CA GLU A 19 4.91 8.99 11.24
C GLU A 19 4.18 8.78 9.90
N LEU A 20 3.85 7.52 9.55
CA LEU A 20 3.05 7.17 8.38
C LEU A 20 1.62 7.72 8.47
N ALA A 21 1.01 7.71 9.66
CA ALA A 21 -0.33 8.25 9.89
C ALA A 21 -0.37 9.78 9.79
N MET A 22 0.68 10.48 10.26
CA MET A 22 0.78 11.93 10.18
C MET A 22 0.96 12.40 8.72
N GLN A 23 1.80 11.72 7.94
CA GLN A 23 1.96 12.00 6.49
C GLN A 23 0.72 11.64 5.67
N ALA A 24 -0.02 10.59 6.06
CA ALA A 24 -1.30 10.25 5.45
C ALA A 24 -2.35 11.35 5.71
N HIS A 25 -2.42 11.88 6.93
CA HIS A 25 -3.35 12.96 7.29
C HIS A 25 -3.03 14.28 6.58
N GLU A 26 -1.76 14.68 6.52
CA GLU A 26 -1.33 15.89 5.79
C GLU A 26 -1.62 15.83 4.28
N ARG A 27 -1.74 14.63 3.72
CA ARG A 27 -2.07 14.40 2.29
C ARG A 27 -3.55 14.11 2.04
N GLY A 28 -4.40 14.19 3.07
CA GLY A 28 -5.83 13.88 2.97
C GLY A 28 -6.12 12.42 2.64
N ALA A 29 -5.21 11.51 3.00
CA ALA A 29 -5.37 10.08 2.73
C ALA A 29 -6.37 9.45 3.70
N GLN A 30 -7.26 8.64 3.13
CA GLN A 30 -8.28 7.88 3.82
C GLN A 30 -7.78 6.46 4.06
N ALA A 31 -8.15 5.88 5.21
CA ALA A 31 -7.89 4.47 5.47
C ALA A 31 -8.61 3.58 4.43
N ILE A 32 -7.90 2.60 3.87
CA ILE A 32 -8.42 1.70 2.84
C ILE A 32 -9.71 1.01 3.32
N ALA A 33 -9.78 0.61 4.59
CA ALA A 33 -10.97 -0.02 5.16
C ALA A 33 -12.22 0.88 5.14
N ALA A 34 -12.05 2.21 5.10
CA ALA A 34 -13.15 3.16 5.03
C ALA A 34 -13.51 3.54 3.59
N CYS A 35 -12.72 3.14 2.59
CA CYS A 35 -12.99 3.47 1.19
C CYS A 35 -14.26 2.80 0.68
N GLN A 36 -15.04 3.55 -0.09
CA GLN A 36 -16.28 3.06 -0.70
C GLN A 36 -16.13 3.01 -2.22
N ARG A 37 -16.71 1.96 -2.83
CA ARG A 37 -16.68 1.77 -4.28
C ARG A 37 -17.31 2.98 -4.99
N GLY A 38 -16.64 3.45 -6.04
CA GLY A 38 -17.12 4.54 -6.89
C GLY A 38 -16.78 5.95 -6.38
N GLN A 39 -16.06 6.06 -5.26
CA GLN A 39 -15.54 7.33 -4.77
C GLN A 39 -14.09 7.56 -5.23
N SER A 40 -13.76 8.81 -5.53
CA SER A 40 -12.37 9.25 -5.68
C SER A 40 -11.77 9.42 -4.29
N VAL A 41 -10.74 8.64 -3.98
CA VAL A 41 -10.08 8.64 -2.68
C VAL A 41 -8.58 8.82 -2.84
N CYS A 42 -7.96 9.46 -1.86
CA CYS A 42 -6.51 9.45 -1.67
C CYS A 42 -6.19 8.36 -0.63
N VAL A 43 -5.21 7.50 -0.90
CA VAL A 43 -4.76 6.46 0.05
C VAL A 43 -3.24 6.49 0.13
N HIS A 44 -2.70 6.07 1.26
CA HIS A 44 -1.26 6.00 1.50
C HIS A 44 -0.93 4.68 2.20
N GLY A 45 0.09 3.99 1.72
CA GLY A 45 0.47 2.69 2.27
C GLY A 45 1.70 2.09 1.57
N MET A 46 2.09 0.91 2.02
CA MET A 46 3.20 0.15 1.47
C MET A 46 2.77 -0.63 0.22
N ILE A 47 3.55 -0.54 -0.85
CA ILE A 47 3.39 -1.40 -2.04
C ILE A 47 3.91 -2.80 -1.68
N ARG A 48 3.04 -3.80 -1.74
CA ARG A 48 3.41 -5.21 -1.45
C ARG A 48 3.84 -5.98 -2.69
N SER A 49 3.21 -5.69 -3.81
CA SER A 49 3.48 -6.34 -5.08
C SER A 49 3.24 -5.37 -6.23
N VAL A 50 3.98 -5.56 -7.32
CA VAL A 50 3.70 -4.93 -8.61
C VAL A 50 3.78 -6.02 -9.66
N THR A 51 2.75 -6.13 -10.49
CA THR A 51 2.62 -7.19 -11.50
C THR A 51 2.22 -6.60 -12.84
N LEU A 52 2.94 -6.98 -13.89
CA LEU A 52 2.50 -6.75 -15.26
C LEU A 52 1.60 -7.91 -15.71
N ARG A 53 0.33 -7.63 -15.99
CA ARG A 53 -0.67 -8.62 -16.40
C ARG A 53 -0.98 -8.46 -17.90
N PRO A 54 -0.73 -9.49 -18.73
CA PRO A 54 -1.21 -9.49 -20.10
C PRO A 54 -2.74 -9.52 -20.13
N ARG A 55 -3.38 -8.67 -20.95
CA ARG A 55 -4.80 -8.81 -21.28
C ARG A 55 -4.98 -8.76 -22.79
N ALA A 56 -6.09 -9.31 -23.28
CA ALA A 56 -6.35 -9.49 -24.72
C ALA A 56 -6.30 -8.18 -25.52
N THR A 57 -6.72 -7.06 -24.93
CA THR A 57 -6.76 -5.75 -25.60
C THR A 57 -5.55 -4.88 -25.29
N ALA A 58 -5.12 -4.84 -24.03
CA ALA A 58 -3.95 -4.08 -23.59
C ALA A 58 -3.41 -4.64 -22.26
N PRO A 59 -2.08 -4.65 -22.02
CA PRO A 59 -1.54 -5.07 -20.74
C PRO A 59 -2.01 -4.14 -19.60
N SER A 60 -2.13 -4.65 -18.38
CA SER A 60 -2.31 -3.83 -17.18
C SER A 60 -1.10 -3.94 -16.26
N LEU A 61 -0.69 -2.82 -15.68
CA LEU A 61 0.16 -2.81 -14.51
C LEU A 61 -0.75 -2.82 -13.28
N GLU A 62 -0.50 -3.71 -12.34
CA GLU A 62 -1.31 -3.87 -11.14
C GLU A 62 -0.39 -3.78 -9.91
N ALA A 63 -0.78 -3.00 -8.89
CA ALA A 63 -0.03 -2.88 -7.66
C ALA A 63 -0.95 -3.04 -6.45
N GLU A 64 -0.48 -3.77 -5.45
CA GLU A 64 -1.20 -3.93 -4.18
C GLU A 64 -0.66 -2.96 -3.13
N VAL A 65 -1.53 -2.14 -2.56
CA VAL A 65 -1.21 -1.17 -1.52
C VAL A 65 -1.87 -1.59 -0.21
N TYR A 66 -1.08 -1.64 0.85
CA TYR A 66 -1.51 -1.98 2.20
C TYR A 66 -1.19 -0.85 3.18
N ASP A 67 -2.18 -0.40 3.96
CA ASP A 67 -2.03 0.71 4.91
C ASP A 67 -2.18 0.30 6.38
N GLY A 68 -2.22 -1.00 6.68
CA GLY A 68 -2.54 -1.51 8.01
C GLY A 68 -4.03 -1.82 8.21
N SER A 69 -4.91 -1.01 7.63
CA SER A 69 -6.36 -1.15 7.72
C SER A 69 -6.95 -2.10 6.67
N GLY A 70 -6.34 -2.15 5.49
CA GLY A 70 -6.83 -2.97 4.38
C GLY A 70 -5.85 -3.07 3.22
N LEU A 71 -6.27 -3.80 2.18
CA LEU A 71 -5.53 -3.99 0.94
C LEU A 71 -6.38 -3.47 -0.23
N ILE A 72 -5.79 -2.66 -1.10
CA ILE A 72 -6.40 -2.24 -2.36
C ILE A 72 -5.48 -2.58 -3.54
N THR A 73 -6.08 -2.96 -4.67
CA THR A 73 -5.35 -3.18 -5.92
C THR A 73 -5.56 -1.98 -6.84
N LEU A 74 -4.47 -1.30 -7.17
CA LEU A 74 -4.43 -0.28 -8.20
C LEU A 74 -4.20 -0.96 -9.55
N VAL A 75 -5.00 -0.61 -10.56
CA VAL A 75 -4.93 -1.20 -11.90
C VAL A 75 -4.81 -0.10 -12.94
N TRP A 76 -3.69 -0.07 -13.65
CA TRP A 76 -3.44 0.86 -14.76
C TRP A 76 -3.46 0.10 -16.09
N ILE A 77 -4.52 0.31 -16.87
CA ILE A 77 -4.73 -0.36 -18.17
C ILE A 77 -3.91 0.38 -19.25
N GLY A 78 -3.25 -0.38 -20.13
CA GLY A 78 -2.42 0.16 -21.21
C GLY A 78 -1.02 0.61 -20.76
N HIS A 79 -0.74 0.54 -19.46
CA HIS A 79 0.54 0.91 -18.89
C HIS A 79 1.41 -0.33 -18.64
N ARG A 80 2.70 -0.21 -18.96
CA ARG A 80 3.72 -1.22 -18.66
C ARG A 80 4.65 -0.83 -17.53
N ARG A 81 4.79 0.48 -17.26
CA ARG A 81 5.68 1.06 -16.25
C ARG A 81 5.05 2.34 -15.71
N LEU A 82 5.41 2.68 -14.48
CA LEU A 82 5.14 3.97 -13.86
C LEU A 82 6.46 4.50 -13.29
N SER A 83 6.73 5.79 -13.48
CA SER A 83 7.95 6.41 -12.95
C SER A 83 8.00 6.26 -11.43
N GLY A 84 9.08 5.68 -10.91
CA GLY A 84 9.26 5.46 -9.46
C GLY A 84 8.62 4.18 -8.92
N VAL A 85 7.96 3.36 -9.76
CA VAL A 85 7.43 2.04 -9.39
C VAL A 85 8.02 1.01 -10.35
N ASP A 86 8.93 0.18 -9.85
CA ASP A 86 9.56 -0.88 -10.64
C ASP A 86 8.82 -2.22 -10.46
N VAL A 87 8.81 -3.01 -11.52
CA VAL A 87 8.39 -4.40 -11.51
C VAL A 87 9.68 -5.19 -11.56
N GLY A 88 10.08 -5.71 -10.38
CA GLY A 88 11.30 -6.50 -10.12
C GLY A 88 12.16 -6.92 -11.31
#